data_AF-A0A3C1UE94-F1
#
_entry.id   AF-A0A3C1UE94-F1
#
_cell.length_a   1.000
_cell.length_b   1.000
_cell.length_c   1.000
_cell.angle_alpha   90.00
_cell.angle_beta   90.00
_cell.angle_gamma   90.00
#
_symmetry.space_group_name_H-M   'P 1'
#
loop_
_entity.id
_entity.type
_entity.pdbx_description
1 polymer ?
#
loop_
_entity_poly.entity_id
_entity_poly.type
_entity_poly.pdbx_seq_one_letter_code
_entity_poly.pdbx_strand_id
1 'polypeptide(L)' 'MDFRTTIHIADNMGIMHHSDRFMMLGSCFSDNIGGKLHQAMIDVNVNPFGTLYNPMSIAS' A
#
# COMPACT_ATOMS: atom_id res chain seq x y z
N MET A 1 15.56 28.96 -3.82
CA MET A 1 14.26 28.43 -4.26
C MET A 1 14.11 27.08 -3.60
N ASP A 2 12.97 26.81 -2.95
CA ASP A 2 12.75 25.54 -2.29
C ASP A 2 12.19 24.52 -3.30
N PHE A 3 12.95 23.46 -3.57
CA PHE A 3 12.61 22.42 -4.57
C PHE A 3 12.11 21.13 -3.91
N ARG A 4 11.53 21.25 -2.72
CA ARG A 4 11.01 20.11 -1.97
C ARG A 4 9.60 20.42 -1.51
N THR A 5 8.75 19.41 -1.59
CA THR A 5 7.45 19.44 -0.92
C THR A 5 7.67 19.14 0.55
N THR A 6 7.52 20.16 1.40
CA THR A 6 7.48 19.96 2.85
C THR A 6 6.16 19.31 3.23
N ILE A 7 6.22 18.15 3.87
CA ILE A 7 5.04 17.40 4.30
C ILE A 7 4.91 17.55 5.82
N HIS A 8 3.78 18.06 6.27
CA HIS A 8 3.41 18.07 7.69
C HIS A 8 2.71 16.75 8.00
N ILE A 9 3.31 15.94 8.86
CA ILE A 9 2.71 14.69 9.33
C ILE A 9 1.69 15.06 10.40
N ALA A 10 0.45 14.58 10.26
CA ALA A 10 -0.58 14.79 11.27
C ALA A 10 -0.20 14.06 12.57
N ASP A 11 -0.41 14.71 13.72
CA ASP A 11 -0.24 14.05 15.00
C ASP A 11 -1.25 12.91 15.11
N ASN A 12 -0.74 11.69 15.34
CA ASN A 12 -1.50 10.46 15.53
C ASN A 12 -2.27 9.94 14.29
N MET A 13 -1.54 9.51 13.25
CA MET A 13 -2.10 8.79 12.09
C MET A 13 -2.68 7.39 12.40
N GLY A 14 -2.79 7.01 13.68
CA GLY A 14 -3.13 5.67 14.12
C GLY A 14 -1.91 4.77 14.25
N ILE A 15 -2.04 3.74 15.08
CA ILE A 15 -1.02 2.71 15.32
C ILE A 15 -1.49 1.44 14.61
N MET A 16 -0.61 0.80 13.84
CA MET A 16 -0.88 -0.53 13.29
C MET A 16 -0.49 -1.60 14.32
N HIS A 17 -1.39 -2.52 14.61
CA HIS A 17 -1.14 -3.69 15.43
C HIS A 17 -1.12 -4.96 14.57
N HIS A 18 -0.39 -5.99 15.00
CA HIS A 18 -0.33 -7.28 14.29
C HIS A 18 -1.69 -8.00 14.23
N SER A 19 -2.61 -7.70 15.16
CA SER A 19 -3.97 -8.24 15.17
C SER A 19 -4.90 -7.58 14.14
N ASP A 20 -4.50 -6.43 13.61
CA ASP A 20 -5.31 -5.70 12.64
C ASP A 20 -5.23 -6.39 11.29
N ARG A 21 -6.38 -6.44 10.60
CA ARG A 21 -6.47 -7.01 9.26
C ARG A 21 -6.45 -5.92 8.21
N PHE A 22 -5.54 -6.04 7.27
CA PHE A 22 -5.36 -5.08 6.21
C PHE A 22 -5.69 -5.70 4.85
N MET A 23 -6.11 -4.86 3.91
CA MET A 23 -6.19 -5.23 2.50
C MET A 23 -5.41 -4.20 1.69
N MET A 24 -4.55 -4.69 0.81
CA MET A 24 -3.85 -3.86 -0.15
C MET A 24 -4.38 -4.15 -1.55
N LEU A 25 -4.68 -3.07 -2.28
CA LEU A 25 -5.08 -3.11 -3.68
C LEU A 25 -4.21 -2.13 -4.45
N GLY A 26 -3.68 -2.53 -5.60
CA GLY A 26 -2.91 -1.64 -6.46
C GLY A 26 -2.07 -2.38 -7.48
N SER A 27 -1.02 -1.70 -7.95
CA SER A 27 -0.08 -2.25 -8.92
C SER A 27 0.83 -3.32 -8.30
N CYS A 28 1.81 -3.80 -9.07
CA CYS A 28 2.86 -4.71 -8.58
C CYS A 28 3.68 -4.13 -7.42
N PHE A 29 3.65 -2.81 -7.22
CA PHE A 29 4.21 -2.17 -6.04
C PHE A 29 3.52 -2.67 -4.75
N SER A 30 2.19 -2.80 -4.77
CA SER A 30 1.43 -3.32 -3.64
C SER A 30 1.83 -4.75 -3.29
N ASP A 31 2.14 -5.60 -4.28
CA ASP A 31 2.63 -6.96 -4.06
C ASP A 31 3.97 -6.98 -3.32
N ASN A 32 4.91 -6.13 -3.76
CA ASN A 32 6.23 -6.04 -3.15
C ASN A 32 6.20 -5.50 -1.71
N ILE A 33 5.40 -4.45 -1.46
CA ILE A 33 5.26 -3.89 -0.10
C ILE A 33 4.46 -4.85 0.78
N GLY A 34 3.41 -5.47 0.27
CA GLY A 34 2.65 -6.50 0.96
C GLY A 34 3.53 -7.68 1.38
N GLY A 35 4.48 -8.10 0.54
CA GLY A 35 5.48 -9.10 0.90
C GLY A 35 6.33 -8.70 2.11
N LYS A 36 6.73 -7.43 2.22
CA LYS A 36 7.45 -6.91 3.40
C LYS A 36 6.58 -6.90 4.65
N LEU A 37 5.30 -6.56 4.52
CA LEU A 37 4.34 -6.59 5.64
C LEU A 37 4.07 -8.02 6.12
N HIS A 38 3.95 -8.98 5.20
CA HIS A 38 3.89 -10.40 5.55
C HIS A 38 5.14 -10.90 6.27
N GLN A 39 6.34 -10.50 5.81
CA GLN A 39 7.59 -10.82 6.51
C GLN A 39 7.63 -10.23 7.93
N ALA A 40 6.99 -9.07 8.11
CA ALA A 40 6.77 -8.45 9.41
C ALA A 40 5.57 -9.04 10.17
N MET A 41 4.98 -10.18 9.75
CA MET A 41 3.85 -10.85 10.42
C MET A 41 2.60 -9.95 10.58
N ILE A 42 2.36 -9.06 9.63
CA ILE A 42 1.08 -8.35 9.54
C ILE A 42 0.07 -9.23 8.80
N ASP A 43 -1.15 -9.31 9.32
CA ASP A 43 -2.28 -9.95 8.63
C ASP A 43 -2.78 -9.02 7.52
N VAL A 44 -2.20 -9.15 6.33
CA VAL A 44 -2.53 -8.35 5.15
C VAL A 44 -2.95 -9.23 3.98
N ASN A 45 -4.06 -8.92 3.34
CA ASN A 45 -4.47 -9.56 2.09
C ASN A 45 -4.06 -8.67 0.91
N VAL A 46 -3.16 -9.16 0.06
CA VAL A 46 -2.52 -8.35 -0.98
C VAL A 46 -3.08 -8.72 -2.35
N ASN A 47 -3.67 -7.76 -3.04
CA ASN A 47 -4.23 -7.90 -4.39
C ASN A 47 -5.06 -9.19 -4.55
N PRO A 48 -6.10 -9.44 -3.73
CA PRO A 48 -6.89 -10.67 -3.79
C PRO A 48 -7.57 -10.94 -5.14
N PHE A 49 -7.69 -9.92 -5.99
CA PHE A 49 -8.26 -10.00 -7.34
C PHE A 49 -7.22 -9.80 -8.44
N GLY A 50 -5.93 -9.87 -8.10
CA GLY A 50 -4.82 -9.59 -8.99
C GLY A 50 -4.41 -8.11 -9.01
N THR A 51 -3.28 -7.85 -9.66
CA THR A 51 -2.72 -6.53 -9.84
C THR A 51 -3.68 -5.61 -10.60
N LEU A 52 -3.92 -4.41 -10.05
CA LEU A 52 -4.75 -3.41 -10.70
C LEU A 52 -3.95 -2.67 -11.77
N TYR A 53 -4.52 -2.60 -12.96
CA TYR A 53 -4.04 -1.80 -14.08
C TYR A 53 -5.01 -0.65 -14.37
N ASN A 54 -4.50 0.45 -14.90
CA ASN A 54 -5.36 1.51 -15.43
C ASN A 54 -6.17 0.95 -16.61
N PRO A 55 -7.52 0.93 -16.55
CA PRO A 55 -8.34 0.36 -17.61
C PRO A 55 -8.08 1.01 -18.97
N MET A 56 -7.89 2.34 -19.01
CA MET A 56 -7.61 3.06 -20.26
C MET A 56 -6.26 2.68 -20.88
N SER A 57 -5.28 2.26 -20.07
CA SER A 57 -3.97 1.83 -20.57
C SER A 57 -4.00 0.44 -21.22
N ILE A 58 -4.99 -0.39 -20.91
CA ILE A 58 -5.07 -1.79 -21.35
C ILE A 58 -6.22 -2.08 -22.33
N ALA A 59 -7.04 -1.08 -22.66
CA ALA A 59 -8.23 -1.25 -23.51
C ALA A 59 -7.93 -1.28 -25.04
N SER A 60 -6.68 -1.48 -25.44
CA SER A 60 -6.21 -1.48 -26.84
C SER A 60 -6.42 -2.82 -27.55
#